data_AF-A0A1G8DC30-F1
#
_entry.id   AF-A0A1G8DC30-F1
#
_cell.length_a   1.000
_cell.length_b   1.000
_cell.length_c   1.000
_cell.angle_alpha   90.00
_cell.angle_beta   90.00
_cell.angle_gamma   90.00
#
_symmetry.space_group_name_H-M   'P 1'
#
loop_
_entity.id
_entity.type
_entity.pdbx_description
1 polymer ?
#
loop_
_entity_poly.entity_id
_entity_poly.type
_entity_poly.pdbx_seq_one_letter_code
_entity_poly.pdbx_strand_id
1 'polypeptide(L)'
;MEDFPAVYRECYPRVLAYAASHAGARLAEDITSETFTIAWRKLDQMPSNALPWLLGIARNLVRAARRQATHYELMDVPAADDLAVIELGAALTSLAESDQEVLTLIAWHGLTSAEAAQVLGCTTATFSVRLHRARRRLQAALSTPTTDRARESWKTS
;
A
#
# COMPACT_ATOMS: atom_id res chain seq x y z
N MET A 1 18.95 -24.29 -2.01
CA MET A 1 19.44 -22.94 -1.64
C MET A 1 19.45 -21.97 -2.83
N GLU A 2 19.10 -22.41 -4.06
CA GLU A 2 19.22 -21.60 -5.29
C GLU A 2 18.03 -20.69 -5.65
N ASP A 3 16.93 -20.71 -4.89
CA ASP A 3 15.68 -20.04 -5.31
C ASP A 3 15.56 -18.57 -4.81
N PHE A 4 16.33 -18.19 -3.79
CA PHE A 4 16.21 -16.84 -3.22
C PHE A 4 16.52 -15.71 -4.22
N PRO A 5 17.56 -15.80 -5.08
CA PRO A 5 17.78 -14.78 -6.10
C PRO A 5 16.61 -14.64 -7.10
N ALA A 6 15.89 -15.73 -7.39
CA ALA A 6 14.72 -15.69 -8.25
C ALA A 6 13.55 -14.98 -7.55
N VAL A 7 13.24 -15.39 -6.30
CA VAL A 7 12.24 -14.74 -5.45
C VAL A 7 12.56 -13.25 -5.27
N TYR A 8 13.83 -12.91 -5.04
CA TYR A 8 14.26 -11.51 -4.92
C TYR A 8 13.93 -10.72 -6.19
N ARG A 9 14.37 -11.19 -7.37
CA ARG A 9 14.10 -10.48 -8.64
C ARG A 9 12.62 -10.32 -8.93
N GLU A 10 11.82 -11.34 -8.64
CA GLU A 10 10.38 -11.33 -8.87
C GLU A 10 9.63 -10.42 -7.89
N CYS A 11 9.95 -10.52 -6.60
CA CYS A 11 9.19 -9.86 -5.54
C CYS A 11 9.70 -8.44 -5.22
N TYR A 12 10.97 -8.11 -5.49
CA TYR A 12 11.55 -6.82 -5.17
C TYR A 12 10.73 -5.62 -5.65
N PRO A 13 10.35 -5.51 -6.95
CA PRO A 13 9.58 -4.36 -7.42
C PRO A 13 8.20 -4.27 -6.74
N ARG A 14 7.62 -5.40 -6.33
CA ARG A 14 6.34 -5.46 -5.63
C ARG A 14 6.47 -4.99 -4.19
N VAL A 15 7.51 -5.44 -3.48
CA VAL A 15 7.79 -5.00 -2.11
C VAL A 15 8.13 -3.50 -2.08
N LEU A 16 8.93 -3.02 -3.04
CA LEU A 16 9.27 -1.61 -3.18
C LEU A 16 8.04 -0.75 -3.43
N ALA A 17 7.17 -1.15 -4.37
CA ALA A 17 5.93 -0.44 -4.64
C ALA A 17 5.02 -0.39 -3.40
N TYR A 18 4.88 -1.51 -2.68
CA TYR A 18 4.13 -1.54 -1.42
C TYR A 18 4.71 -0.55 -0.39
N ALA A 19 6.02 -0.57 -0.19
CA ALA A 19 6.69 0.31 0.77
C ALA A 19 6.54 1.78 0.35
N ALA A 20 6.70 2.12 -0.92
CA ALA A 20 6.52 3.49 -1.43
C ALA A 20 5.09 4.00 -1.22
N SER A 21 4.07 3.18 -1.50
CA SER A 21 2.67 3.57 -1.31
C SER A 21 2.29 3.82 0.15
N HIS A 22 3.02 3.24 1.12
CA HIS A 22 2.65 3.34 2.53
C HIS A 22 3.67 4.12 3.39
N ALA A 23 4.93 4.22 3.02
CA ALA A 23 5.94 4.95 3.80
C ALA A 23 6.54 6.15 3.02
N GLY A 24 6.11 6.36 1.78
CA GLY A 24 6.70 7.35 0.88
C GLY A 24 8.00 6.86 0.24
N ALA A 25 8.39 7.51 -0.86
CA ALA A 25 9.55 7.12 -1.65
C ALA A 25 10.85 7.08 -0.84
N ARG A 26 11.03 8.03 0.09
CA ARG A 26 12.25 8.16 0.90
C ARG A 26 12.57 6.93 1.75
N LEU A 27 11.55 6.26 2.30
CA LEU A 27 11.73 5.11 3.19
C LEU A 27 11.58 3.77 2.46
N ALA A 28 11.16 3.79 1.19
CA ALA A 28 10.77 2.59 0.47
C ALA A 28 11.94 1.62 0.24
N GLU A 29 13.11 2.13 -0.16
CA GLU A 29 14.30 1.32 -0.42
C GLU A 29 14.84 0.65 0.85
N ASP A 30 14.89 1.39 1.96
CA ASP A 30 15.35 0.87 3.26
C ASP A 30 14.43 -0.25 3.76
N ILE A 31 13.11 -0.02 3.71
CA ILE A 31 12.11 -1.03 4.11
C ILE A 31 12.21 -2.27 3.23
N THR A 32 12.44 -2.09 1.93
CA THR A 32 12.56 -3.21 0.99
C THR A 32 13.82 -4.02 1.27
N SER A 33 14.96 -3.35 1.44
CA SER A 33 16.24 -3.95 1.79
C SER A 33 16.16 -4.75 3.10
N GLU A 34 15.55 -4.16 4.13
CA GLU A 34 15.37 -4.84 5.42
C GLU A 34 14.39 -6.01 5.31
N THR A 35 13.33 -5.89 4.49
CA THR A 35 12.40 -7.00 4.23
C THR A 35 13.13 -8.22 3.69
N PHE A 36 13.99 -8.05 2.69
CA PHE A 36 14.77 -9.15 2.13
C PHE A 36 15.88 -9.64 3.06
N THR A 37 16.43 -8.77 3.91
CA THR A 37 17.38 -9.18 4.96
C THR A 37 16.71 -10.09 5.98
N ILE A 38 15.50 -9.76 6.43
CA ILE A 38 14.70 -10.60 7.31
C ILE A 38 14.31 -11.90 6.61
N ALA A 39 13.90 -11.83 5.34
CA ALA A 39 13.54 -12.99 4.54
C ALA A 39 14.73 -13.97 4.41
N TRP A 40 15.93 -13.47 4.13
CA TRP A 40 17.14 -14.26 4.04
C TRP A 40 17.46 -14.99 5.35
N ARG A 41 17.30 -14.30 6.50
CA ARG A 41 17.50 -14.91 7.83
C ARG A 41 16.46 -15.98 8.17
N LYS A 42 15.30 -15.97 7.51
CA LYS A 42 14.17 -16.89 7.74
C LYS A 42 13.85 -17.72 6.50
N LEU A 43 14.87 -18.01 5.69
CA LEU A 43 14.69 -18.67 4.40
C LEU A 43 14.03 -20.05 4.54
N ASP A 44 14.30 -20.73 5.65
CA ASP A 44 13.73 -22.03 6.04
C ASP A 44 12.21 -21.98 6.31
N GLN A 45 11.68 -20.80 6.64
CA GLN A 45 10.27 -20.57 6.94
C GLN A 45 9.50 -19.95 5.76
N MET A 46 10.18 -19.68 4.65
CA MET A 46 9.57 -19.03 3.50
C MET A 46 8.59 -19.98 2.80
N PRO A 47 7.30 -19.61 2.66
CA PRO A 47 6.34 -20.42 1.92
C PRO A 47 6.65 -20.40 0.41
N SER A 48 6.12 -21.39 -0.32
CA SER A 48 6.26 -21.46 -1.79
C SER A 48 5.71 -20.22 -2.49
N ASN A 49 4.59 -19.68 -2.01
CA ASN A 49 4.08 -18.38 -2.42
C ASN A 49 4.66 -17.28 -1.51
N ALA A 50 5.83 -16.76 -1.87
CA ALA A 50 6.60 -15.86 -1.03
C ALA A 50 5.99 -14.45 -0.90
N LEU A 51 5.28 -13.95 -1.93
CA LEU A 51 4.87 -12.54 -1.99
C LEU A 51 3.99 -12.10 -0.80
N PRO A 52 2.91 -12.82 -0.41
CA PRO A 52 2.10 -12.43 0.74
C PRO A 52 2.89 -12.42 2.06
N TRP A 53 3.83 -13.34 2.21
CA TRP A 53 4.69 -13.40 3.39
C TRP A 53 5.67 -12.22 3.45
N LEU A 54 6.30 -11.89 2.33
CA LEU A 54 7.18 -10.71 2.20
C LEU A 54 6.43 -9.40 2.44
N LEU A 55 5.22 -9.24 1.88
CA LEU A 55 4.39 -8.06 2.13
C LEU A 55 3.95 -7.96 3.60
N GLY A 56 3.74 -9.09 4.28
CA GLY A 56 3.51 -9.11 5.72
C GLY A 56 4.70 -8.60 6.54
N ILE A 57 5.94 -8.93 6.13
CA ILE A 57 7.17 -8.39 6.75
C ILE A 57 7.26 -6.88 6.47
N ALA A 58 7.14 -6.47 5.22
CA ALA A 58 7.21 -5.06 4.81
C ALA A 58 6.17 -4.21 5.55
N ARG A 59 4.95 -4.72 5.72
CA ARG A 59 3.88 -4.07 6.49
C ARG A 59 4.27 -3.79 7.93
N ASN A 60 4.93 -4.73 8.60
CA ASN A 60 5.38 -4.54 9.98
C ASN A 60 6.47 -3.47 10.07
N LEU A 61 7.38 -3.43 9.09
CA LEU A 61 8.42 -2.39 8.99
C LEU A 61 7.82 -1.01 8.70
N VAL A 62 6.88 -0.90 7.76
CA VAL A 62 6.13 0.35 7.49
C VAL A 62 5.45 0.85 8.75
N ARG A 63 4.76 -0.03 9.49
CA ARG A 63 4.09 0.33 10.75
C ARG A 63 5.08 0.79 11.81
N ALA A 64 6.27 0.20 11.88
CA ALA A 64 7.33 0.63 12.79
C ALA A 64 7.90 2.00 12.38
N ALA A 65 8.20 2.18 11.10
CA ALA A 65 8.71 3.43 10.55
C ALA A 65 7.73 4.59 10.77
N ARG A 66 6.42 4.39 10.56
CA ARG A 66 5.39 5.40 10.81
C ARG A 66 5.27 5.81 12.29
N ARG A 67 5.39 4.86 13.23
CA ARG A 67 5.42 5.17 14.67
C ARG A 67 6.64 6.02 15.03
N GLN A 68 7.76 5.84 14.33
CA GLN A 68 8.97 6.63 14.52
C GLN A 68 8.89 7.99 13.79
N ALA A 69 8.19 8.03 12.66
CA ALA A 69 8.04 9.18 11.77
C ALA A 69 6.87 10.11 12.14
N THR A 70 6.24 9.96 13.32
CA THR A 70 5.25 10.93 13.85
C THR A 70 5.88 12.32 14.14
N HIS A 71 7.03 12.62 13.54
CA HIS A 71 7.83 13.83 13.71
C HIS A 71 8.20 14.57 12.41
N TYR A 72 7.83 14.12 11.21
CA TYR A 72 8.05 14.92 9.98
C TYR A 72 7.11 14.57 8.81
N GLU A 73 6.93 15.57 7.94
CA GLU A 73 5.80 15.88 7.07
C GLU A 73 5.56 15.03 5.81
N LEU A 74 4.32 15.22 5.33
CA LEU A 74 3.69 15.12 4.00
C LEU A 74 4.27 14.17 2.93
N MET A 75 3.36 13.37 2.39
CA MET A 75 3.55 12.52 1.23
C MET A 75 3.81 13.36 -0.03
N ASP A 76 4.90 13.04 -0.72
CA ASP A 76 5.16 13.47 -2.09
C ASP A 76 4.49 12.47 -3.05
N VAL A 77 3.57 12.95 -3.89
CA VAL A 77 2.89 12.14 -4.90
C VAL A 77 3.60 12.39 -6.23
N PRO A 78 4.09 11.36 -6.94
CA PRO A 78 4.67 11.57 -8.26
C PRO A 78 3.64 12.21 -9.18
N ALA A 79 4.03 13.30 -9.86
CA ALA A 79 3.20 13.93 -10.87
C ALA A 79 2.97 12.94 -12.03
N ALA A 80 1.73 12.48 -12.20
CA ALA A 80 1.30 11.75 -13.38
C ALA A 80 0.73 12.74 -14.40
N ASP A 81 1.06 12.62 -15.68
CA ASP A 81 0.57 13.52 -16.75
C ASP A 81 -0.89 13.24 -17.17
N ASP A 82 -1.53 12.22 -16.60
CA ASP A 82 -2.93 11.85 -16.88
C ASP A 82 -3.86 12.32 -15.76
N LEU A 83 -4.79 13.22 -16.08
CA LEU A 83 -5.76 13.79 -15.15
C LEU A 83 -6.58 12.71 -14.44
N ALA A 84 -6.93 11.61 -15.12
CA ALA A 84 -7.67 10.50 -14.50
C ALA A 84 -6.83 9.77 -13.45
N VAL A 85 -5.51 9.66 -13.66
CA VAL A 85 -4.57 9.08 -12.71
C VAL A 85 -4.37 10.01 -11.50
N ILE A 86 -4.33 11.33 -11.74
CA ILE A 86 -4.27 12.34 -10.66
C ILE A 86 -5.54 12.27 -9.80
N GLU A 87 -6.74 12.26 -10.41
CA GLU A 87 -8.01 12.19 -9.68
C GLU A 87 -8.15 10.88 -8.90
N LEU A 88 -7.75 9.75 -9.49
CA LEU A 88 -7.72 8.47 -8.79
C LEU A 88 -6.71 8.48 -7.63
N GLY A 89 -5.53 9.06 -7.82
CA GLY A 89 -4.51 9.21 -6.78
C GLY A 89 -4.97 10.10 -5.62
N ALA A 90 -5.62 11.22 -5.94
CA ALA A 90 -6.21 12.13 -4.95
C ALA A 90 -7.37 11.47 -4.19
N ALA A 91 -8.24 10.75 -4.91
CA ALA A 91 -9.31 9.98 -4.29
C ALA A 91 -8.74 8.91 -3.35
N LEU A 92 -7.76 8.11 -3.80
CA LEU A 92 -7.10 7.09 -2.98
C LEU A 92 -6.46 7.68 -1.73
N THR A 93 -5.68 8.76 -1.86
CA THR A 93 -5.03 9.42 -0.71
C THR A 93 -6.02 10.02 0.29
N SER A 94 -7.24 10.35 -0.13
CA SER A 94 -8.31 10.82 0.77
C SER A 94 -8.93 9.71 1.64
N LEU A 95 -8.75 8.43 1.28
CA LEU A 95 -9.27 7.31 2.06
C LEU A 95 -8.43 7.10 3.33
N ALA A 96 -9.03 6.47 4.34
CA ALA A 96 -8.26 5.99 5.49
C ALA A 96 -7.17 5.01 5.03
N GLU A 97 -6.00 5.06 5.65
CA GLU A 97 -4.85 4.20 5.30
C GLU A 97 -5.22 2.71 5.26
N SER A 98 -6.11 2.27 6.15
CA SER A 98 -6.59 0.89 6.21
C SER A 98 -7.42 0.46 5.01
N ASP A 99 -8.05 1.41 4.31
CA ASP A 99 -8.83 1.18 3.10
C ASP A 99 -7.93 1.27 1.86
N GLN A 100 -6.98 2.22 1.85
CA GLN A 100 -5.93 2.29 0.82
C GLN A 100 -5.15 0.97 0.76
N GLU A 101 -4.69 0.47 1.90
CA GLU A 101 -3.91 -0.77 2.02
C GLU A 101 -4.67 -1.98 1.43
N VAL A 102 -5.97 -2.09 1.70
CA VAL A 102 -6.82 -3.18 1.19
C VAL A 102 -6.95 -3.11 -0.34
N LEU A 103 -7.11 -1.91 -0.89
CA LEU A 103 -7.25 -1.71 -2.33
C LEU A 103 -5.92 -2.00 -3.05
N THR A 104 -4.79 -1.54 -2.50
CA THR A 104 -3.46 -1.76 -3.07
C THR A 104 -3.10 -3.25 -3.13
N LEU A 105 -3.41 -4.03 -2.08
CA LEU A 105 -3.15 -5.48 -2.07
C LEU A 105 -3.87 -6.22 -3.21
N ILE A 106 -5.08 -5.79 -3.57
CA ILE A 106 -5.85 -6.42 -4.65
C ILE A 106 -5.47 -5.85 -6.01
N ALA A 107 -5.58 -4.53 -6.18
CA ALA A 107 -5.47 -3.87 -7.48
C ALA A 107 -4.03 -3.79 -7.98
N TRP A 108 -3.06 -3.54 -7.09
CA TRP A 108 -1.66 -3.39 -7.45
C TRP A 108 -0.87 -4.68 -7.30
N HIS A 109 -1.10 -5.41 -6.20
CA HIS A 109 -0.40 -6.66 -5.92
C HIS A 109 -1.13 -7.92 -6.41
N GLY A 110 -2.31 -7.79 -7.02
CA GLY A 110 -3.02 -8.91 -7.64
C GLY A 110 -3.34 -10.06 -6.68
N LEU A 111 -3.32 -9.81 -5.37
CA LEU A 111 -3.52 -10.86 -4.38
C LEU A 111 -4.98 -11.31 -4.38
N THR A 112 -5.19 -12.58 -4.07
CA THR A 112 -6.50 -13.10 -3.68
C THR A 112 -6.90 -12.55 -2.31
N SER A 113 -8.20 -12.59 -1.98
CA SER A 113 -8.69 -12.20 -0.65
C SER A 113 -8.05 -13.02 0.48
N ALA A 114 -7.67 -14.27 0.24
CA ALA A 114 -7.05 -15.12 1.25
C ALA A 114 -5.60 -14.69 1.53
N GLU A 115 -4.82 -14.45 0.49
CA GLU A 115 -3.43 -13.96 0.61
C GLU A 115 -3.39 -12.56 1.23
N ALA A 116 -4.28 -11.66 0.79
CA ALA A 116 -4.35 -10.32 1.36
C ALA A 116 -4.80 -10.35 2.84
N ALA A 117 -5.69 -11.27 3.22
CA ALA A 117 -6.04 -11.48 4.63
C ALA A 117 -4.83 -11.95 5.47
N GLN A 118 -3.98 -12.80 4.91
CA GLN A 118 -2.72 -13.22 5.54
C GLN A 118 -1.79 -12.03 5.78
N VAL A 119 -1.61 -11.16 4.78
CA VAL A 119 -0.80 -9.93 4.91
C VAL A 119 -1.32 -9.04 6.05
N LEU A 120 -2.64 -8.88 6.14
CA LEU A 120 -3.27 -8.02 7.15
C LEU A 120 -3.38 -8.66 8.53
N GLY A 121 -3.13 -9.98 8.66
CA GLY A 121 -3.30 -10.74 9.90
C GLY A 121 -4.77 -10.84 10.33
N CYS A 122 -5.71 -11.03 9.40
CA CYS A 122 -7.14 -11.18 9.69
C CYS A 122 -7.77 -12.35 8.93
N THR A 123 -9.06 -12.61 9.16
CA THR A 123 -9.79 -13.66 8.42
C THR A 123 -10.16 -13.20 7.01
N THR A 124 -10.29 -14.14 6.06
CA THR A 124 -10.77 -13.87 4.69
C THR A 124 -12.15 -13.20 4.66
N ALA A 125 -13.03 -13.55 5.60
CA ALA A 125 -14.35 -12.92 5.74
C ALA A 125 -14.22 -11.45 6.17
N THR A 126 -13.39 -11.18 7.17
CA THR A 126 -13.09 -9.80 7.61
C THR A 126 -12.48 -8.98 6.49
N PHE A 127 -11.55 -9.56 5.73
CA PHE A 127 -10.94 -8.90 4.58
C PHE A 127 -11.97 -8.55 3.51
N SER A 128 -12.85 -9.50 3.14
CA SER A 128 -13.90 -9.28 2.14
C SER A 128 -14.84 -8.13 2.52
N VAL A 129 -15.22 -8.03 3.81
CA VAL A 129 -16.03 -6.91 4.32
C VAL A 129 -15.27 -5.59 4.21
N ARG A 130 -13.98 -5.56 4.59
CA ARG A 130 -13.14 -4.37 4.46
C ARG A 130 -13.01 -3.93 3.00
N LEU A 131 -12.75 -4.86 2.09
CA LEU A 131 -12.62 -4.60 0.66
C LEU A 131 -13.90 -4.03 0.06
N HIS A 132 -15.05 -4.59 0.41
CA HIS A 132 -16.34 -4.04 -0.03
C HIS A 132 -16.53 -2.59 0.43
N ARG A 133 -16.25 -2.29 1.71
CA ARG A 133 -16.36 -0.93 2.26
C ARG A 133 -15.36 0.03 1.60
N ALA A 134 -14.11 -0.39 1.41
CA ALA A 134 -13.08 0.40 0.76
C ALA A 134 -13.47 0.76 -0.68
N ARG A 135 -13.99 -0.20 -1.46
CA ARG A 135 -14.49 0.06 -2.83
C ARG A 135 -15.62 1.08 -2.86
N ARG A 136 -16.58 0.97 -1.93
CA ARG A 136 -17.68 1.94 -1.83
C ARG A 136 -17.20 3.34 -1.49
N ARG A 137 -16.21 3.47 -0.59
CA ARG A 137 -15.62 4.77 -0.23
C ARG A 137 -14.83 5.38 -1.38
N LEU A 138 -14.08 4.56 -2.12
CA LEU A 138 -13.39 5.01 -3.32
C LEU A 138 -14.39 5.52 -4.37
N GLN A 139 -15.47 4.76 -4.63
CA GLN A 139 -16.52 5.21 -5.54
C GLN A 139 -17.16 6.53 -5.10
N ALA A 140 -17.44 6.70 -3.80
CA ALA A 140 -17.98 7.94 -3.27
C ALA A 140 -17.00 9.12 -3.41
N ALA A 141 -15.70 8.89 -3.15
CA ALA A 141 -14.66 9.90 -3.32
C ALA A 141 -14.53 10.34 -4.79
N LEU A 142 -14.60 9.40 -5.74
CA LEU A 142 -14.58 9.69 -7.18
C LEU A 142 -15.87 10.36 -7.68
N SER A 143 -17.00 10.11 -7.01
CA SER A 143 -18.29 10.71 -7.37
C SER A 143 -18.49 12.09 -6.76
N THR A 144 -17.62 12.52 -5.83
CA THR A 144 -17.66 13.86 -5.26
C THR A 144 -16.85 14.75 -6.19
N PRO A 145 -17.47 15.62 -7.00
CA PRO A 145 -16.72 16.47 -7.90
C PRO A 145 -15.74 17.35 -7.10
N THR A 146 -14.44 17.20 -7.38
CA THR A 146 -13.34 18.05 -6.89
C THR A 146 -13.62 19.55 -7.06
N THR A 147 -14.57 19.91 -7.92
CA THR A 147 -15.01 21.28 -8.25
C THR A 147 -15.62 22.08 -7.10
N ASP A 148 -16.08 21.49 -5.99
CA ASP A 148 -16.73 22.29 -4.92
C ASP A 148 -15.74 22.95 -3.93
N ARG A 149 -14.53 22.37 -3.77
CA ARG A 149 -13.52 22.92 -2.83
C ARG A 149 -12.93 24.26 -3.27
N ALA A 150 -12.93 24.56 -4.57
CA ALA A 150 -12.46 25.83 -5.12
C ALA A 150 -13.58 26.89 -5.21
N ARG A 151 -14.85 26.52 -5.02
CA ARG A 151 -15.99 27.45 -5.15
C ARG A 151 -16.42 28.09 -3.82
N GLU A 152 -15.96 27.59 -2.69
CA GLU A 152 -16.24 28.22 -1.39
C GLU A 152 -15.19 29.28 -0.99
N SER A 153 -13.98 29.23 -1.57
CA SER A 153 -12.89 30.16 -1.23
C SER A 153 -13.00 31.55 -1.87
N TRP A 154 -13.91 31.78 -2.83
CA TRP A 154 -14.06 33.09 -3.49
C TRP A 154 -15.23 33.94 -2.96
N LYS A 155 -16.04 33.43 -2.03
CA LYS A 155 -17.20 34.16 -1.48
C LYS A 155 -16.93 34.94 -0.19
N THR A 156 -15.68 35.02 0.26
CA THR A 156 -15.32 35.82 1.45
C THR A 156 -14.11 36.71 1.16
N SER A 157 -14.29 37.70 0.29
CA SER A 157 -13.46 38.92 0.20
C SER A 157 -14.26 40.03 -0.46
#